data_AF-A0A453GF78-F1
#
_entry.id   AF-A0A453GF78-F1
#
_cell.length_a   1.000
_cell.length_b   1.000
_cell.length_c   1.000
_cell.angle_alpha   90.00
_cell.angle_beta   90.00
_cell.angle_gamma   90.00
#
_symmetry.space_group_name_H-M   'P 1'
#
loop_
_entity.id
_entity.type
_entity.pdbx_description
1 polymer ?
#
loop_
_entity_poly.entity_id
_entity_poly.type
_entity_poly.pdbx_seq_one_letter_code
_entity_poly.pdbx_strand_id
1 'polypeptide(L)'
;VADPRFQRRFRDHHHGKPPLLGFFFEDYRSCPFVPVLDRPDRIPRDRFSMSRREDNRIVDCRHGLVLFLSGRPPRSPSVWDPVARKQRCLTLPPELDNDRMYFFNRAVLRPARGQGPRSSQFQVALVAYDDRGEARASAWVYSSETGIWSKSKSLQLQSSVPMDQSSTLIGNSLYWLHTYAPHVLQDHRQYFVLEFDLNNQSLAVTELPAHIEPGYHTLRIMPAEDGGLGFIHLSLFNAQLWKRKPDSDGSAVWVLDRAIEFGELGSTCKGDSLTLVGFAEESNAILVSTASGVFVVYLQSMEFKKLSNTVFFFPHYPYECCYAAGTGIVDVHGRDEC
;
A
#
# COMPACT_ATOMS: atom_id res chain seq x y z
N VAL A 1 16.10 -14.83 -17.72
CA VAL A 1 14.63 -14.94 -17.88
C VAL A 1 14.16 -16.09 -16.98
N ALA A 2 13.04 -15.93 -16.28
CA ALA A 2 12.61 -16.76 -15.14
C ALA A 2 12.21 -18.20 -15.53
N ASP A 3 12.88 -19.18 -14.92
CA ASP A 3 12.54 -20.61 -15.00
C ASP A 3 11.18 -20.88 -14.30
N PRO A 4 10.16 -21.39 -15.03
CA PRO A 4 8.85 -21.73 -14.45
C PRO A 4 8.92 -22.75 -13.32
N ARG A 5 9.91 -23.66 -13.32
CA ARG A 5 10.11 -24.66 -12.26
C ARG A 5 10.65 -24.00 -11.00
N PHE A 6 11.58 -23.05 -11.12
CA PHE A 6 12.02 -22.23 -10.00
C PHE A 6 10.85 -21.44 -9.41
N GLN A 7 10.05 -20.77 -10.23
CA GLN A 7 8.90 -19.98 -9.74
C GLN A 7 7.90 -20.85 -8.99
N ARG A 8 7.64 -22.08 -9.47
CA ARG A 8 6.80 -23.05 -8.76
C ARG A 8 7.40 -23.41 -7.40
N ARG A 9 8.66 -23.85 -7.36
CA ARG A 9 9.35 -24.20 -6.10
C ARG A 9 9.45 -23.04 -5.11
N PHE A 10 9.70 -21.83 -5.62
CA PHE A 10 9.78 -20.62 -4.81
C PHE A 10 8.41 -20.26 -4.22
N ARG A 11 7.33 -20.39 -5.01
CA ARG A 11 5.96 -20.28 -4.48
C ARG A 11 5.66 -21.36 -3.45
N ASP A 12 6.02 -22.61 -3.72
CA ASP A 12 5.78 -23.71 -2.79
C ASP A 12 6.52 -23.47 -1.46
N HIS A 13 7.76 -22.98 -1.51
CA HIS A 13 8.55 -22.62 -0.33
C HIS A 13 7.91 -21.48 0.49
N HIS A 14 7.27 -20.51 -0.17
CA HIS A 14 6.57 -19.40 0.48
C HIS A 14 5.06 -19.64 0.64
N HIS A 15 4.62 -20.91 0.63
CA HIS A 15 3.21 -21.31 0.81
C HIS A 15 2.23 -20.61 -0.15
N GLY A 16 2.70 -20.31 -1.36
CA GLY A 16 1.93 -19.67 -2.43
C GLY A 16 1.83 -18.15 -2.34
N LYS A 17 2.26 -17.54 -1.22
CA LYS A 17 2.24 -16.07 -0.99
C LYS A 17 3.52 -15.43 -1.55
N PRO A 18 3.43 -14.27 -2.22
CA PRO A 18 4.61 -13.56 -2.68
C PRO A 18 5.40 -13.01 -1.47
N PRO A 19 6.71 -13.22 -1.38
CA PRO A 19 7.50 -12.69 -0.28
C PRO A 19 7.73 -11.18 -0.41
N LEU A 20 7.96 -10.53 0.73
CA LEU A 20 8.45 -9.16 0.81
C LEU A 20 9.89 -9.07 0.31
N LEU A 21 10.06 -8.51 -0.89
CA LEU A 21 11.38 -8.37 -1.52
C LEU A 21 12.10 -7.10 -1.05
N GLY A 22 11.34 -6.08 -0.69
CA GLY A 22 11.83 -4.77 -0.32
C GLY A 22 10.72 -3.74 -0.26
N PHE A 23 11.09 -2.47 -0.25
CA PHE A 23 10.13 -1.36 -0.29
C PHE A 23 10.67 -0.21 -1.14
N PHE A 24 9.73 0.53 -1.71
CA PHE A 24 10.01 1.84 -2.27
C PHE A 24 9.69 2.91 -1.25
N PHE A 25 10.34 4.05 -1.36
CA PHE A 25 9.95 5.27 -0.67
C PHE A 25 10.20 6.45 -1.60
N GLU A 26 9.61 7.60 -1.31
CA GLU A 26 9.87 8.80 -2.09
C GLU A 26 11.12 9.52 -1.56
N ASP A 27 12.07 9.78 -2.47
CA ASP A 27 13.18 10.71 -2.26
C ASP A 27 13.03 11.87 -3.27
N TYR A 28 13.53 13.06 -2.90
CA TYR A 28 13.34 14.31 -3.66
C TYR A 28 13.73 14.22 -5.14
N ARG A 29 14.59 13.26 -5.52
CA ARG A 29 15.08 13.08 -6.90
C ARG A 29 14.87 11.67 -7.47
N SER A 30 14.48 10.69 -6.65
CA SER A 30 14.42 9.30 -7.10
C SER A 30 13.35 8.49 -6.34
N CYS A 31 13.02 7.32 -6.89
CA CYS A 31 12.19 6.33 -6.23
C CYS A 31 13.09 5.13 -5.88
N PRO A 32 13.89 5.21 -4.80
CA PRO A 32 14.82 4.17 -4.43
C PRO A 32 14.11 2.90 -3.97
N PHE A 33 14.72 1.75 -4.26
CA PHE A 33 14.32 0.46 -3.73
C PHE A 33 15.29 0.00 -2.63
N VAL A 34 14.76 -0.41 -1.48
CA VAL A 34 15.56 -0.99 -0.40
C VAL A 34 15.23 -2.48 -0.30
N PRO A 35 16.19 -3.38 -0.60
CA PRO A 35 15.96 -4.81 -0.49
C PRO A 35 15.89 -5.23 0.98
N VAL A 36 14.92 -6.09 1.30
CA VAL A 36 14.73 -6.67 2.65
C VAL A 36 15.49 -7.99 2.79
N LEU A 37 15.65 -8.75 1.70
CA LEU A 37 16.29 -10.06 1.70
C LEU A 37 17.81 -9.99 1.90
N ASP A 38 18.34 -10.98 2.61
CA ASP A 38 19.78 -11.16 2.77
C ASP A 38 20.40 -11.93 1.59
N ARG A 39 21.72 -11.94 1.51
CA ARG A 39 22.40 -12.77 0.50
C ARG A 39 22.12 -14.25 0.82
N PRO A 40 21.92 -15.11 -0.20
CA PRO A 40 22.08 -14.86 -1.64
C PRO A 40 20.84 -14.27 -2.34
N ASP A 41 19.68 -14.23 -1.70
CA ASP A 41 18.40 -13.85 -2.31
C ASP A 41 18.17 -12.34 -2.46
N ARG A 42 19.12 -11.53 -1.94
CA ARG A 42 19.11 -10.07 -2.05
C ARG A 42 19.06 -9.60 -3.50
N ILE A 43 18.01 -8.85 -3.84
CA ILE A 43 17.89 -8.20 -5.14
C ILE A 43 18.76 -6.92 -5.15
N PRO A 44 19.63 -6.73 -6.16
CA PRO A 44 20.36 -5.48 -6.31
C PRO A 44 19.41 -4.30 -6.47
N ARG A 45 19.60 -3.24 -5.67
CA ARG A 45 18.77 -2.02 -5.68
C ARG A 45 18.54 -1.48 -7.08
N ASP A 46 19.61 -1.36 -7.87
CA ASP A 46 19.56 -0.79 -9.23
C ASP A 46 18.68 -1.57 -10.20
N ARG A 47 18.36 -2.83 -9.88
CA ARG A 47 17.44 -3.61 -10.69
C ARG A 47 16.01 -3.08 -10.65
N PHE A 48 15.61 -2.51 -9.52
CA PHE A 48 14.28 -1.94 -9.27
C PHE A 48 14.33 -0.43 -8.99
N SER A 49 15.46 0.24 -9.14
CA SER A 49 15.49 1.70 -9.11
C SER A 49 14.94 2.28 -10.41
N MET A 50 14.11 3.31 -10.32
CA MET A 50 13.61 4.06 -11.47
C MET A 50 13.95 5.55 -11.32
N SER A 51 14.45 6.17 -12.40
CA SER A 51 14.60 7.62 -12.49
C SER A 51 13.22 8.28 -12.55
N ARG A 52 12.96 9.24 -11.68
CA ARG A 52 11.69 9.95 -11.63
C ARG A 52 11.52 10.78 -12.92
N ARG A 53 10.44 10.57 -13.67
CA ARG A 53 9.95 11.58 -14.63
C ARG A 53 9.41 12.75 -13.81
N GLU A 54 9.75 13.98 -14.18
CA GLU A 54 9.44 15.19 -13.41
C GLU A 54 7.99 15.17 -12.89
N ASP A 55 7.82 15.45 -11.59
CA ASP A 55 6.59 15.49 -10.80
C ASP A 55 5.79 14.19 -10.53
N ASN A 56 6.18 13.04 -11.08
CA ASN A 56 5.50 11.77 -10.77
C ASN A 56 5.95 11.17 -9.43
N ARG A 57 4.99 10.86 -8.55
CA ARG A 57 5.23 10.23 -7.23
C ARG A 57 4.67 8.83 -7.19
N ILE A 58 5.27 7.95 -6.38
CA ILE A 58 4.64 6.67 -6.06
C ILE A 58 3.42 6.96 -5.21
N VAL A 59 2.28 6.36 -5.55
CA VAL A 59 1.04 6.52 -4.78
C VAL A 59 0.50 5.19 -4.25
N ASP A 60 0.92 4.08 -4.85
CA ASP A 60 0.54 2.74 -4.40
C ASP A 60 1.49 1.66 -4.96
N CYS A 61 1.57 0.54 -4.27
CA CYS A 61 2.39 -0.61 -4.64
C CYS A 61 1.72 -1.90 -4.18
N ARG A 62 1.30 -2.76 -5.11
CA ARG A 62 0.58 -4.00 -4.79
C ARG A 62 0.67 -5.00 -5.94
N HIS A 63 0.61 -6.29 -5.64
CA HIS A 63 0.63 -7.39 -6.62
C HIS A 63 1.79 -7.31 -7.63
N GLY A 64 2.96 -6.89 -7.13
CA GLY A 64 4.17 -6.71 -7.94
C GLY A 64 4.15 -5.52 -8.91
N LEU A 65 3.22 -4.58 -8.75
CA LEU A 65 3.08 -3.37 -9.56
C LEU A 65 3.31 -2.12 -8.71
N VAL A 66 3.82 -1.06 -9.34
CA VAL A 66 4.02 0.27 -8.74
C VAL A 66 3.22 1.29 -9.54
N LEU A 67 2.37 2.06 -8.85
CA LEU A 67 1.56 3.12 -9.45
C LEU A 67 2.20 4.48 -9.20
N PHE A 68 2.39 5.23 -10.29
CA PHE A 68 2.86 6.59 -10.27
C PHE A 68 1.76 7.55 -10.70
N LEU A 69 1.72 8.73 -10.07
CA LEU A 69 0.79 9.80 -10.43
C LEU A 69 1.43 11.17 -10.14
N SER A 70 1.23 12.13 -11.06
CA SER A 70 1.58 13.53 -10.84
C SER A 70 0.52 14.21 -9.97
N GLY A 71 0.96 15.08 -9.07
CA GLY A 71 0.06 15.90 -8.26
C GLY A 71 -0.68 16.99 -9.06
N ARG A 72 -0.14 17.41 -10.20
CA ARG A 72 -0.67 18.54 -11.00
C ARG A 72 -1.07 18.11 -12.41
N PRO A 73 -2.13 18.70 -12.98
CA PRO A 73 -2.44 18.58 -14.40
C PRO A 73 -1.30 19.11 -15.31
N PRO A 74 -1.12 18.54 -16.51
CA PRO A 74 -1.80 17.34 -17.02
C PRO A 74 -1.32 16.09 -16.28
N ARG A 75 -2.27 15.31 -15.74
CA ARG A 75 -1.96 14.11 -14.95
C ARG A 75 -1.89 12.91 -15.88
N SER A 76 -0.76 12.22 -15.85
CA SER A 76 -0.55 10.98 -16.60
C SER A 76 -0.19 9.84 -15.64
N PRO A 77 -1.19 9.16 -15.05
CA PRO A 77 -0.93 7.98 -14.23
C PRO A 77 -0.12 6.96 -15.02
N SER A 78 0.80 6.27 -14.35
CA SER A 78 1.51 5.17 -15.00
C SER A 78 1.71 4.00 -14.06
N VAL A 79 1.53 2.80 -14.59
CA VAL A 79 1.74 1.55 -13.87
C VAL A 79 3.03 0.94 -14.37
N TRP A 80 3.93 0.65 -13.44
CA TRP A 80 5.20 0.00 -13.70
C TRP A 80 5.21 -1.41 -13.13
N ASP A 81 5.70 -2.35 -13.93
CA ASP A 81 6.03 -3.71 -13.54
C ASP A 81 7.57 -3.83 -13.43
N PRO A 82 8.15 -3.80 -12.21
CA PRO A 82 9.59 -3.88 -12.02
C PRO A 82 10.22 -5.17 -12.53
N VAL A 83 9.50 -6.29 -12.46
CA VAL A 83 9.99 -7.59 -12.91
C VAL A 83 10.01 -7.67 -14.44
N ALA A 84 8.94 -7.24 -15.08
CA ALA A 84 8.84 -7.21 -16.54
C ALA A 84 9.62 -6.03 -17.16
N ARG A 85 10.01 -5.04 -16.35
CA ARG A 85 10.58 -3.75 -16.77
C ARG A 85 9.71 -3.03 -17.80
N LYS A 86 8.40 -3.14 -17.64
CA LYS A 86 7.41 -2.50 -18.52
C LYS A 86 6.65 -1.44 -17.76
N GLN A 87 6.49 -0.27 -18.38
CA GLN A 87 5.66 0.81 -17.87
C GLN A 87 4.54 1.10 -18.86
N ARG A 88 3.34 1.31 -18.35
CA ARG A 88 2.16 1.68 -19.14
C ARG A 88 1.60 2.99 -18.61
N CYS A 89 1.63 4.03 -19.44
CA CYS A 89 0.96 5.28 -19.15
C CYS A 89 -0.54 5.14 -19.43
N LEU A 90 -1.35 5.78 -18.60
CA LEU A 90 -2.80 5.77 -18.67
C LEU A 90 -3.27 7.17 -19.06
N THR A 91 -4.19 7.25 -20.01
CA THR A 91 -4.88 8.50 -20.34
C THR A 91 -6.06 8.64 -19.38
N LEU A 92 -6.11 9.71 -18.61
CA LEU A 92 -7.26 10.02 -17.76
C LEU A 92 -8.42 10.53 -18.62
N PRO A 93 -9.67 10.24 -18.24
CA PRO A 93 -10.83 10.93 -18.79
C PRO A 93 -10.72 12.46 -18.57
N PRO A 94 -11.16 13.30 -19.52
CA PRO A 94 -11.11 14.76 -19.37
C PRO A 94 -11.83 15.28 -18.10
N GLU A 95 -12.85 14.55 -17.63
CA GLU A 95 -13.58 14.87 -16.41
C GLU A 95 -12.70 14.75 -15.15
N LEU A 96 -11.61 13.98 -15.23
CA LEU A 96 -10.64 13.76 -14.16
C LEU A 96 -9.38 14.62 -14.30
N ASP A 97 -8.98 14.98 -15.52
CA ASP A 97 -7.77 15.77 -15.76
C ASP A 97 -8.03 17.28 -15.74
N ASN A 98 -8.43 17.79 -14.56
CA ASN A 98 -8.60 19.22 -14.33
C ASN A 98 -8.19 19.62 -12.91
N ASP A 99 -8.01 20.93 -12.69
CA ASP A 99 -7.53 21.50 -11.43
C ASP A 99 -8.54 21.39 -10.27
N ARG A 100 -9.80 21.03 -10.55
CA ARG A 100 -10.86 20.91 -9.52
C ARG A 100 -10.93 19.52 -8.90
N MET A 101 -10.41 18.51 -9.61
CA MET A 101 -10.42 17.14 -9.15
C MET A 101 -9.13 16.80 -8.41
N TYR A 102 -9.28 16.17 -7.25
CA TYR A 102 -8.17 15.66 -6.46
C TYR A 102 -8.31 14.15 -6.28
N PHE A 103 -7.18 13.43 -6.37
CA PHE A 103 -7.10 11.98 -6.21
C PHE A 103 -6.29 11.67 -4.96
N PHE A 104 -6.96 11.39 -3.86
CA PHE A 104 -6.30 10.99 -2.61
C PHE A 104 -6.40 9.50 -2.32
N ASN A 105 -7.26 8.78 -3.00
CA ASN A 105 -7.41 7.36 -2.80
C ASN A 105 -7.12 6.72 -4.14
N ARG A 106 -5.99 6.01 -4.18
CA ARG A 106 -5.40 5.44 -5.39
C ARG A 106 -4.96 4.03 -5.05
N ALA A 107 -5.22 3.11 -5.96
CA ALA A 107 -4.79 1.74 -5.84
C ALA A 107 -4.50 1.14 -7.20
N VAL A 108 -3.50 0.27 -7.27
CA VAL A 108 -3.27 -0.68 -8.35
C VAL A 108 -3.46 -2.09 -7.84
N LEU A 109 -3.97 -2.96 -8.69
CA LEU A 109 -4.11 -4.37 -8.37
C LEU A 109 -4.16 -5.23 -9.63
N ARG A 110 -3.89 -6.52 -9.48
CA ARG A 110 -4.17 -7.51 -10.51
C ARG A 110 -5.51 -8.19 -10.15
N PRO A 111 -6.42 -8.39 -11.12
CA PRO A 111 -7.65 -9.12 -10.87
C PRO A 111 -7.36 -10.56 -10.44
N ALA A 112 -8.08 -11.07 -9.44
CA ALA A 112 -7.95 -12.45 -8.97
C ALA A 112 -8.28 -13.51 -10.05
N ARG A 113 -9.05 -13.12 -11.09
CA ARG A 113 -9.54 -14.03 -12.14
C ARG A 113 -8.52 -14.35 -13.26
N GLY A 114 -7.25 -14.00 -13.08
CA GLY A 114 -6.17 -14.40 -13.98
C GLY A 114 -5.40 -15.61 -13.45
N GLN A 115 -5.95 -16.82 -13.54
CA GLN A 115 -5.20 -18.06 -13.26
C GLN A 115 -4.14 -18.29 -14.36
N GLY A 116 -3.05 -17.55 -14.27
CA GLY A 116 -1.90 -17.68 -15.13
C GLY A 116 -0.68 -17.07 -14.45
N PRO A 117 0.52 -17.69 -14.54
CA PRO A 117 1.73 -17.18 -13.89
C PRO A 117 2.18 -15.76 -14.30
N ARG A 118 1.46 -15.09 -15.19
CA ARG A 118 1.77 -13.77 -15.77
C ARG A 118 0.53 -13.07 -16.35
N SER A 119 -0.55 -12.87 -15.59
CA SER A 119 -1.58 -11.95 -16.08
C SER A 119 -0.97 -10.56 -16.20
N SER A 120 -0.72 -10.08 -17.42
CA SER A 120 -0.30 -8.70 -17.69
C SER A 120 -1.43 -7.70 -17.41
N GLN A 121 -2.63 -8.22 -17.11
CA GLN A 121 -3.77 -7.40 -16.76
C GLN A 121 -3.60 -6.88 -15.33
N PHE A 122 -3.97 -5.62 -15.19
CA PHE A 122 -4.10 -4.88 -13.96
C PHE A 122 -5.32 -3.95 -14.04
N GLN A 123 -5.74 -3.48 -12.87
CA GLN A 123 -6.71 -2.42 -12.70
C GLN A 123 -6.09 -1.28 -11.90
N VAL A 124 -6.58 -0.07 -12.12
CA VAL A 124 -6.27 1.09 -11.29
C VAL A 124 -7.57 1.67 -10.78
N ALA A 125 -7.70 1.83 -9.47
CA ALA A 125 -8.83 2.50 -8.84
C ALA A 125 -8.38 3.89 -8.36
N LEU A 126 -9.17 4.92 -8.68
CA LEU A 126 -8.99 6.28 -8.21
C LEU A 126 -10.31 6.77 -7.60
N VAL A 127 -10.29 7.37 -6.42
CA VAL A 127 -11.45 8.12 -5.91
C VAL A 127 -11.21 9.60 -6.17
N ALA A 128 -12.08 10.18 -6.98
CA ALA A 128 -12.08 11.59 -7.34
C ALA A 128 -12.99 12.36 -6.37
N TYR A 129 -12.50 13.51 -5.90
CA TYR A 129 -13.22 14.43 -5.03
C TYR A 129 -13.44 15.75 -5.76
N ASP A 130 -14.68 16.26 -5.71
CA ASP A 130 -15.10 17.54 -6.30
C ASP A 130 -15.05 18.66 -5.24
N ASP A 131 -14.46 19.81 -5.58
CA ASP A 131 -14.22 20.96 -4.69
C ASP A 131 -15.41 21.94 -4.59
N ARG A 132 -16.52 21.69 -5.30
CA ARG A 132 -17.70 22.59 -5.39
C ARG A 132 -18.62 22.57 -4.16
N GLY A 133 -18.07 22.69 -2.95
CA GLY A 133 -18.82 22.97 -1.71
C GLY A 133 -19.54 21.78 -1.07
N GLU A 134 -19.98 20.79 -1.85
CA GLU A 134 -20.37 19.47 -1.35
C GLU A 134 -19.29 18.46 -1.75
N ALA A 135 -18.56 17.91 -0.77
CA ALA A 135 -17.52 16.93 -1.04
C ALA A 135 -18.16 15.64 -1.59
N ARG A 136 -18.23 15.51 -2.92
CA ARG A 136 -18.71 14.29 -3.58
C ARG A 136 -17.53 13.44 -3.97
N ALA A 137 -17.52 12.21 -3.48
CA ALA A 137 -16.53 11.20 -3.84
C ALA A 137 -17.10 10.31 -4.96
N SER A 138 -16.33 10.05 -6.01
CA SER A 138 -16.68 9.07 -7.05
C SER A 138 -15.48 8.19 -7.36
N ALA A 139 -15.67 6.88 -7.33
CA ALA A 139 -14.61 5.97 -7.73
C ALA A 139 -14.59 5.78 -9.24
N TRP A 140 -13.39 5.62 -9.77
CA TRP A 140 -13.10 5.37 -11.17
C TRP A 140 -12.15 4.20 -11.26
N VAL A 141 -12.48 3.23 -12.11
CA VAL A 141 -11.68 2.01 -12.29
C VAL A 141 -11.25 1.91 -13.74
N TYR A 142 -9.94 1.88 -13.96
CA TYR A 142 -9.34 1.53 -15.23
C TYR A 142 -9.17 0.03 -15.32
N SER A 143 -9.52 -0.56 -16.46
CA SER A 143 -9.12 -1.92 -16.81
C SER A 143 -8.09 -1.91 -17.93
N SER A 144 -6.92 -2.51 -17.69
CA SER A 144 -5.88 -2.66 -18.71
C SER A 144 -6.25 -3.61 -19.85
N GLU A 145 -7.28 -4.45 -19.66
CA GLU A 145 -7.81 -5.37 -20.66
C GLU A 145 -8.62 -4.63 -21.72
N THR A 146 -9.56 -3.78 -21.29
CA THR A 146 -10.40 -3.00 -22.20
C THR A 146 -9.77 -1.66 -22.58
N GLY A 147 -8.86 -1.14 -21.75
CA GLY A 147 -8.29 0.20 -21.88
C GLY A 147 -9.25 1.31 -21.48
N ILE A 148 -10.34 1.00 -20.77
CA ILE A 148 -11.44 1.92 -20.47
C ILE A 148 -11.51 2.23 -18.97
N TRP A 149 -11.90 3.45 -18.64
CA TRP A 149 -12.28 3.88 -17.30
C TRP A 149 -13.80 3.75 -17.09
N SER A 150 -14.22 3.12 -15.99
CA SER A 150 -15.61 3.06 -15.56
C SER A 150 -15.82 3.87 -14.28
N LYS A 151 -16.90 4.66 -14.22
CA LYS A 151 -17.26 5.50 -13.07
C LYS A 151 -18.32 4.82 -12.19
N SER A 152 -18.10 4.84 -10.88
CA SER A 152 -19.06 4.37 -9.88
C SER A 152 -20.19 5.37 -9.62
N LYS A 153 -21.18 4.96 -8.84
CA LYS A 153 -22.09 5.94 -8.19
C LYS A 153 -21.29 6.83 -7.25
N SER A 154 -21.64 8.12 -7.25
CA SER A 154 -21.04 9.10 -6.34
C SER A 154 -21.61 8.94 -4.94
N LEU A 155 -20.77 9.15 -3.92
CA LEU A 155 -21.15 9.22 -2.52
C LEU A 155 -21.02 10.68 -2.05
N GLN A 156 -22.04 11.18 -1.35
CA GLN A 156 -21.93 12.44 -0.62
C GLN A 156 -21.12 12.20 0.65
N LEU A 157 -20.07 12.99 0.84
CA LEU A 157 -19.17 12.91 1.99
C LEU A 157 -19.13 14.27 2.68
N GLN A 158 -18.93 14.25 4.00
CA GLN A 158 -18.56 15.46 4.71
C GLN A 158 -17.13 15.87 4.33
N SER A 159 -16.78 17.13 4.56
CA SER A 159 -15.41 17.60 4.35
C SER A 159 -14.43 16.73 5.13
N SER A 160 -13.44 16.18 4.45
CA SER A 160 -12.51 15.22 5.03
C SER A 160 -11.10 15.45 4.48
N VAL A 161 -10.13 15.10 5.30
CA VAL A 161 -8.72 15.09 4.96
C VAL A 161 -8.27 13.62 4.88
N PRO A 162 -7.79 13.16 3.73
CA PRO A 162 -7.28 11.82 3.58
C PRO A 162 -5.97 11.67 4.34
N MET A 163 -5.75 10.49 4.91
CA MET A 163 -4.45 10.17 5.48
C MET A 163 -3.47 9.77 4.37
N ASP A 164 -2.21 10.19 4.51
CA ASP A 164 -1.14 9.87 3.55
C ASP A 164 -0.69 8.42 3.71
N GLN A 165 -1.55 7.53 3.22
CA GLN A 165 -1.52 6.11 3.45
C GLN A 165 -2.05 5.37 2.22
N SER A 166 -1.33 4.35 1.74
CA SER A 166 -1.82 3.46 0.68
C SER A 166 -3.09 2.73 1.11
N SER A 167 -3.92 2.29 0.16
CA SER A 167 -5.05 1.41 0.47
C SER A 167 -4.59 0.12 1.15
N THR A 168 -5.56 -0.58 1.75
CA THR A 168 -5.47 -2.01 2.06
C THR A 168 -6.56 -2.73 1.28
N LEU A 169 -6.22 -3.83 0.61
CA LEU A 169 -7.20 -4.73 0.00
C LEU A 169 -7.65 -5.78 1.02
N ILE A 170 -8.94 -5.82 1.33
CA ILE A 170 -9.53 -6.85 2.21
C ILE A 170 -10.70 -7.47 1.46
N GLY A 171 -10.64 -8.78 1.23
CA GLY A 171 -11.56 -9.47 0.33
C GLY A 171 -11.52 -8.86 -1.07
N ASN A 172 -12.60 -8.19 -1.48
CA ASN A 172 -12.73 -7.53 -2.78
C ASN A 172 -12.95 -6.01 -2.66
N SER A 173 -12.64 -5.43 -1.49
CA SER A 173 -12.83 -4.02 -1.22
C SER A 173 -11.49 -3.36 -0.90
N LEU A 174 -11.33 -2.14 -1.41
CA LEU A 174 -10.20 -1.27 -1.07
C LEU A 174 -10.62 -0.34 0.07
N TYR A 175 -9.77 -0.23 1.08
CA TYR A 175 -10.04 0.59 2.26
C TYR A 175 -8.97 1.66 2.44
N TRP A 176 -9.41 2.87 2.78
CA TRP A 176 -8.52 3.98 3.13
C TRP A 176 -8.97 4.68 4.39
N LEU A 177 -8.01 5.16 5.17
CA LEU A 177 -8.26 5.94 6.37
C LEU A 177 -8.40 7.43 6.03
N HIS A 178 -9.42 8.06 6.61
CA HIS A 178 -9.69 9.48 6.51
C HIS A 178 -9.96 10.07 7.89
N THR A 179 -9.76 11.38 8.01
CA THR A 179 -10.26 12.17 9.14
C THR A 179 -11.25 13.21 8.64
N TYR A 180 -12.27 13.51 9.42
CA TYR A 180 -13.13 14.65 9.10
C TYR A 180 -12.33 15.95 9.25
N ALA A 181 -12.61 16.93 8.40
CA ALA A 181 -11.94 18.23 8.50
C ALA A 181 -12.27 18.85 9.87
N PRO A 182 -11.27 19.38 10.60
CA PRO A 182 -11.51 19.93 11.93
C PRO A 182 -12.52 21.07 11.85
N HIS A 183 -13.64 20.92 12.54
CA HIS A 183 -14.49 22.06 12.82
C HIS A 183 -13.77 22.96 13.82
N VAL A 184 -13.80 24.27 13.61
CA VAL A 184 -13.12 25.32 14.41
C VAL A 184 -13.43 25.24 15.92
N LEU A 185 -14.42 24.43 16.33
CA LEU A 185 -14.91 24.28 17.69
C LEU A 185 -14.71 22.89 18.31
N GLN A 186 -14.07 21.94 17.62
CA GLN A 186 -13.83 20.58 18.15
C GLN A 186 -12.35 20.24 18.20
N ASP A 187 -11.85 19.94 19.41
CA ASP A 187 -10.48 19.49 19.65
C ASP A 187 -10.26 18.01 19.27
N HIS A 188 -11.34 17.28 18.98
CA HIS A 188 -11.30 15.84 18.73
C HIS A 188 -11.45 15.56 17.24
N ARG A 189 -10.48 14.85 16.67
CA ARG A 189 -10.53 14.39 15.29
C ARG A 189 -11.26 13.06 15.22
N GLN A 190 -12.37 13.03 14.53
CA GLN A 190 -13.06 11.78 14.23
C GLN A 190 -12.50 11.19 12.93
N TYR A 191 -12.28 9.87 12.96
CA TYR A 191 -11.72 9.10 11.85
C TYR A 191 -12.76 8.16 11.28
N PHE A 192 -12.65 7.88 9.98
CA PHE A 192 -13.48 6.91 9.30
C PHE A 192 -12.69 6.16 8.23
N VAL A 193 -13.20 4.99 7.87
CA VAL A 193 -12.72 4.17 6.78
C VAL A 193 -13.61 4.42 5.57
N LEU A 194 -13.02 4.85 4.47
CA LEU A 194 -13.66 4.84 3.17
C LEU A 194 -13.44 3.47 2.52
N GLU A 195 -14.53 2.79 2.23
CA GLU A 195 -14.56 1.53 1.50
C GLU A 195 -14.92 1.79 0.03
N PHE A 196 -14.22 1.11 -0.87
CA PHE A 196 -14.63 0.94 -2.25
C PHE A 196 -14.76 -0.54 -2.59
N ASP A 197 -15.99 -0.99 -2.78
CA ASP A 197 -16.30 -2.35 -3.25
C ASP A 197 -16.08 -2.45 -4.76
N LEU A 198 -15.12 -3.26 -5.18
CA LEU A 198 -14.76 -3.42 -6.60
C LEU A 198 -15.83 -4.16 -7.41
N ASN A 199 -16.64 -5.03 -6.79
CA ASN A 199 -17.69 -5.80 -7.47
C ASN A 199 -18.92 -4.94 -7.71
N ASN A 200 -19.40 -4.30 -6.65
CA ASN A 200 -20.62 -3.49 -6.70
C ASN A 200 -20.35 -2.08 -7.24
N GLN A 201 -19.07 -1.69 -7.36
CA GLN A 201 -18.64 -0.35 -7.70
C GLN A 201 -19.37 0.70 -6.84
N SER A 202 -19.27 0.54 -5.53
CA SER A 202 -19.93 1.39 -4.55
C SER A 202 -18.94 1.86 -3.48
N LEU A 203 -19.18 3.09 -3.01
CA LEU A 203 -18.45 3.68 -1.89
C LEU A 203 -19.29 3.60 -0.63
N ALA A 204 -18.66 3.28 0.50
CA ALA A 204 -19.28 3.28 1.81
C ALA A 204 -18.32 3.87 2.86
N VAL A 205 -18.88 4.32 3.98
CA VAL A 205 -18.11 4.89 5.09
C VAL A 205 -18.39 4.09 6.34
N THR A 206 -17.33 3.76 7.08
CA THR A 206 -17.40 3.13 8.40
C THR A 206 -16.63 3.98 9.41
N GLU A 207 -17.31 4.51 10.41
CA GLU A 207 -16.65 5.30 11.47
C GLU A 207 -15.78 4.43 12.38
N LEU A 208 -14.66 4.97 12.85
CA LEU A 208 -13.84 4.32 13.88
C LEU A 208 -14.43 4.54 15.28
N PRO A 209 -14.05 3.71 16.27
CA PRO A 209 -14.43 3.93 17.66
C PRO A 209 -14.02 5.32 18.16
N ALA A 210 -14.95 6.06 18.79
CA ALA A 210 -14.74 7.45 19.19
C ALA A 210 -13.62 7.66 20.23
N HIS A 211 -13.26 6.63 21.01
CA HIS A 211 -12.20 6.70 22.03
C HIS A 211 -10.80 6.47 21.45
N ILE A 212 -10.69 6.20 20.14
CA ILE A 212 -9.41 6.00 19.48
C ILE A 212 -9.01 7.35 18.88
N GLU A 213 -7.99 7.95 19.47
CA GLU A 213 -7.40 9.22 19.07
C GLU A 213 -6.02 8.97 18.45
N PRO A 214 -5.96 8.50 17.19
CA PRO A 214 -4.69 8.19 16.57
C PRO A 214 -3.94 9.49 16.27
N GLY A 215 -2.64 9.46 16.54
CA GLY A 215 -1.72 10.44 16.00
C GLY A 215 -1.55 10.24 14.50
N TYR A 216 -0.93 11.23 13.84
CA TYR A 216 -0.47 11.05 12.47
C TYR A 216 0.46 9.83 12.42
N HIS A 217 0.12 8.85 11.57
CA HIS A 217 0.89 7.61 11.37
C HIS A 217 0.91 6.62 12.54
N THR A 218 -0.07 6.64 13.46
CA THR A 218 -0.18 5.58 14.49
C THR A 218 -1.27 4.56 14.19
N LEU A 219 -2.11 4.77 13.18
CA LEU A 219 -3.19 3.87 12.81
C LEU A 219 -3.09 3.42 11.36
N ARG A 220 -3.38 2.14 11.10
CA ARG A 220 -3.39 1.54 9.76
C ARG A 220 -4.51 0.53 9.59
N ILE A 221 -5.25 0.62 8.49
CA ILE A 221 -6.25 -0.39 8.11
C ILE A 221 -5.52 -1.66 7.67
N MET A 222 -5.96 -2.81 8.15
CA MET A 222 -5.37 -4.11 7.83
C MET A 222 -6.42 -5.22 7.98
N PRO A 223 -6.28 -6.38 7.31
CA PRO A 223 -7.16 -7.51 7.57
C PRO A 223 -7.04 -7.96 9.03
N ALA A 224 -8.17 -8.26 9.66
CA ALA A 224 -8.23 -8.96 10.93
C ALA A 224 -7.82 -10.44 10.75
N GLU A 225 -7.57 -11.17 11.84
CA GLU A 225 -7.15 -12.59 11.77
C GLU A 225 -8.19 -13.48 11.07
N ASP A 226 -9.47 -13.12 11.14
CA ASP A 226 -10.57 -13.80 10.45
C ASP A 226 -10.72 -13.37 8.97
N GLY A 227 -9.82 -12.51 8.46
CA GLY A 227 -9.85 -11.96 7.11
C GLY A 227 -10.86 -10.81 6.92
N GLY A 228 -11.56 -10.40 7.99
CA GLY A 228 -12.48 -9.27 7.98
C GLY A 228 -11.79 -7.91 8.04
N LEU A 229 -12.59 -6.85 8.02
CA LEU A 229 -12.10 -5.47 8.16
C LEU A 229 -11.53 -5.27 9.58
N GLY A 230 -10.28 -4.83 9.64
CA GLY A 230 -9.57 -4.53 10.88
C GLY A 230 -8.70 -3.29 10.79
N PHE A 231 -8.11 -2.90 11.91
CA PHE A 231 -7.03 -1.94 11.93
C PHE A 231 -6.09 -2.20 13.11
N ILE A 232 -4.87 -1.68 12.99
CA ILE A 232 -3.89 -1.62 14.07
C ILE A 232 -3.74 -0.17 14.53
N HIS A 233 -3.74 0.04 15.84
CA HIS A 233 -3.45 1.32 16.47
C HIS A 233 -2.23 1.17 17.38
N LEU A 234 -1.18 1.96 17.11
CA LEU A 234 0.06 2.00 17.86
C LEU A 234 0.00 3.07 18.96
N SER A 235 0.50 2.73 20.13
CA SER A 235 0.74 3.66 21.22
C SER A 235 2.07 3.30 21.89
N LEU A 236 3.08 4.16 21.74
CA LEU A 236 4.46 3.88 22.14
C LEU A 236 4.97 2.58 21.49
N PHE A 237 5.26 1.54 22.29
CA PHE A 237 5.64 0.20 21.85
C PHE A 237 4.52 -0.82 22.03
N ASN A 238 3.28 -0.38 22.17
CA ASN A 238 2.11 -1.24 22.21
C ASN A 238 1.30 -1.09 20.93
N ALA A 239 0.63 -2.16 20.52
CA ALA A 239 -0.38 -2.13 19.49
C ALA A 239 -1.68 -2.74 19.97
N GLN A 240 -2.78 -2.18 19.50
CA GLN A 240 -4.11 -2.75 19.60
C GLN A 240 -4.59 -3.11 18.21
N LEU A 241 -4.92 -4.38 18.01
CA LEU A 241 -5.58 -4.90 16.82
C LEU A 241 -7.08 -4.92 17.07
N TRP A 242 -7.81 -4.28 16.19
CA TRP A 242 -9.26 -4.17 16.24
C TRP A 242 -9.87 -4.86 15.04
N LYS A 243 -11.04 -5.48 15.23
CA LYS A 243 -11.80 -6.10 14.14
C LYS A 243 -13.25 -5.66 14.13
N ARG A 244 -13.82 -5.64 12.93
CA ARG A 244 -15.23 -5.36 12.68
C ARG A 244 -16.00 -6.68 12.67
N LYS A 245 -16.98 -6.85 13.55
CA LYS A 245 -17.84 -8.06 13.59
C LYS A 245 -19.29 -7.69 13.93
N PRO A 246 -20.29 -8.52 13.57
CA PRO A 246 -21.66 -8.30 14.04
C PRO A 246 -21.75 -8.44 15.57
N ASP A 247 -22.59 -7.62 16.18
CA ASP A 247 -23.05 -7.78 17.56
C ASP A 247 -24.21 -8.79 17.65
N SER A 248 -24.82 -8.91 18.83
CA SER A 248 -25.97 -9.79 19.06
C SER A 248 -27.18 -9.45 18.20
N ASP A 249 -27.29 -8.19 17.77
CA ASP A 249 -28.42 -7.66 17.02
C ASP A 249 -28.13 -7.64 15.51
N GLY A 250 -26.95 -8.14 15.11
CA GLY A 250 -26.49 -8.17 13.72
C GLY A 250 -25.90 -6.86 13.23
N SER A 251 -25.86 -5.81 14.06
CA SER A 251 -25.20 -4.55 13.74
C SER A 251 -23.69 -4.75 13.83
N ALA A 252 -22.95 -4.31 12.82
CA ALA A 252 -21.51 -4.40 12.91
C ALA A 252 -21.01 -3.48 14.05
N VAL A 253 -20.18 -4.00 14.96
CA VAL A 253 -19.43 -3.25 15.99
C VAL A 253 -17.91 -3.46 15.87
N TRP A 254 -17.12 -2.49 16.34
CA TRP A 254 -15.67 -2.64 16.45
C TRP A 254 -15.34 -3.25 17.81
N VAL A 255 -14.49 -4.27 17.82
CA VAL A 255 -14.02 -4.90 19.06
C VAL A 255 -12.51 -5.00 19.06
N LEU A 256 -11.92 -4.85 20.24
CA LEU A 256 -10.51 -5.14 20.47
C LEU A 256 -10.33 -6.66 20.31
N ASP A 257 -9.48 -7.05 19.38
CA ASP A 257 -9.20 -8.45 19.08
C ASP A 257 -7.99 -8.93 19.88
N ARG A 258 -6.90 -8.14 19.83
CA ARG A 258 -5.62 -8.50 20.44
C ARG A 258 -4.82 -7.26 20.81
N ALA A 259 -4.11 -7.33 21.93
CA ALA A 259 -3.06 -6.37 22.28
C ALA A 259 -1.68 -7.01 22.08
N ILE A 260 -0.72 -6.21 21.64
CA ILE A 260 0.65 -6.62 21.34
C ILE A 260 1.60 -5.64 22.04
N GLU A 261 2.65 -6.18 22.65
CA GLU A 261 3.76 -5.39 23.21
C GLU A 261 5.04 -5.68 22.41
N PHE A 262 5.71 -4.62 21.97
CA PHE A 262 6.97 -4.67 21.22
C PHE A 262 8.18 -4.42 22.13
N GLY A 263 8.24 -5.11 23.28
CA GLY A 263 9.26 -4.88 24.31
C GLY A 263 10.70 -5.04 23.82
N GLU A 264 10.98 -6.07 23.02
CA GLU A 264 12.32 -6.29 22.42
C GLU A 264 12.69 -5.22 21.39
N LEU A 265 11.72 -4.73 20.62
CA LEU A 265 11.95 -3.62 19.71
C LEU A 265 12.21 -2.32 20.47
N GLY A 266 11.49 -2.10 21.58
CA GLY A 266 11.69 -0.96 22.49
C GLY A 266 13.09 -0.94 23.09
N SER A 267 13.56 -2.07 23.61
CA SER A 267 14.91 -2.19 24.16
C SER A 267 16.00 -1.97 23.10
N THR A 268 15.75 -2.39 21.86
CA THR A 268 16.65 -2.18 20.72
C THR A 268 16.71 -0.72 20.26
N CYS A 269 15.58 -0.02 20.25
CA CYS A 269 15.45 1.32 19.66
C CYS A 269 15.81 2.48 20.61
N LYS A 270 15.89 2.24 21.94
CA LYS A 270 16.24 3.25 22.97
C LYS A 270 15.52 4.60 22.77
N GLY A 271 14.24 4.59 22.43
CA GLY A 271 13.51 5.79 22.02
C GLY A 271 12.03 5.75 22.39
N ASP A 272 11.30 6.80 22.01
CA ASP A 272 10.06 7.21 22.69
C ASP A 272 8.75 6.75 22.00
N SER A 273 8.76 6.35 20.72
CA SER A 273 7.54 5.88 20.03
C SER A 273 7.80 5.19 18.68
N LEU A 274 6.79 4.43 18.20
CA LEU A 274 6.74 3.83 16.87
C LEU A 274 5.87 4.66 15.91
N THR A 275 6.38 4.93 14.71
CA THR A 275 5.62 5.54 13.61
C THR A 275 5.36 4.50 12.52
N LEU A 276 4.11 4.26 12.15
CA LEU A 276 3.76 3.31 11.10
C LEU A 276 3.92 3.97 9.72
N VAL A 277 4.85 3.45 8.94
CA VAL A 277 5.21 4.02 7.63
C VAL A 277 4.80 3.14 6.45
N GLY A 278 4.45 1.87 6.67
CA GLY A 278 3.98 0.99 5.60
C GLY A 278 3.36 -0.31 6.11
N PHE A 279 2.66 -1.01 5.23
CA PHE A 279 2.06 -2.32 5.50
C PHE A 279 2.22 -3.25 4.29
N ALA A 280 2.82 -4.41 4.51
CA ALA A 280 3.00 -5.48 3.55
C ALA A 280 1.83 -6.46 3.70
N GLU A 281 0.85 -6.35 2.81
CA GLU A 281 -0.45 -7.03 2.89
C GLU A 281 -0.29 -8.56 2.86
N GLU A 282 0.60 -9.09 2.03
CA GLU A 282 0.74 -10.55 1.81
C GLU A 282 1.53 -11.22 2.94
N SER A 283 2.57 -10.54 3.42
CA SER A 283 3.44 -10.99 4.51
C SER A 283 2.87 -10.71 5.91
N ASN A 284 1.73 -10.01 6.01
CA ASN A 284 1.15 -9.53 7.27
C ASN A 284 2.20 -8.83 8.17
N ALA A 285 2.93 -7.89 7.57
CA ALA A 285 4.05 -7.22 8.23
C ALA A 285 3.88 -5.69 8.16
N ILE A 286 4.19 -5.02 9.27
CA ILE A 286 4.22 -3.56 9.33
C ILE A 286 5.64 -3.05 9.18
N LEU A 287 5.79 -1.89 8.56
CA LEU A 287 7.02 -1.13 8.59
C LEU A 287 6.86 -0.01 9.60
N VAL A 288 7.77 0.03 10.58
CA VAL A 288 7.79 1.03 11.63
C VAL A 288 9.09 1.81 11.60
N SER A 289 8.98 3.12 11.69
CA SER A 289 10.09 4.06 11.80
C SER A 289 10.27 4.44 13.27
N THR A 290 11.53 4.44 13.72
CA THR A 290 11.95 4.85 15.06
C THR A 290 13.15 5.78 14.96
N ALA A 291 13.55 6.40 16.06
CA ALA A 291 14.77 7.20 16.12
C ALA A 291 16.04 6.42 15.70
N SER A 292 16.02 5.09 15.80
CA SER A 292 17.16 4.24 15.45
C SER A 292 17.15 3.76 14.00
N GLY A 293 16.06 3.98 13.25
CA GLY A 293 15.91 3.57 11.87
C GLY A 293 14.56 2.92 11.57
N VAL A 294 14.47 2.25 10.41
CA VAL A 294 13.25 1.58 9.94
C VAL A 294 13.35 0.07 10.17
N PHE A 295 12.27 -0.52 10.68
CA PHE A 295 12.15 -1.94 10.97
C PHE A 295 10.93 -2.52 10.24
N VAL A 296 11.04 -3.78 9.82
CA VAL A 296 9.87 -4.61 9.52
C VAL A 296 9.55 -5.45 10.74
N VAL A 297 8.28 -5.56 11.07
CA VAL A 297 7.76 -6.42 12.14
C VAL A 297 6.70 -7.34 11.54
N TYR A 298 6.94 -8.65 11.63
CA TYR A 298 6.01 -9.67 11.16
C TYR A 298 4.98 -9.96 12.26
N LEU A 299 3.73 -9.57 12.07
CA LEU A 299 2.73 -9.58 13.14
C LEU A 299 2.37 -11.00 13.61
N GLN A 300 2.54 -12.01 12.75
CA GLN A 300 2.26 -13.40 13.08
C GLN A 300 3.33 -14.01 14.00
N SER A 301 4.61 -13.85 13.65
CA SER A 301 5.74 -14.43 14.39
C SER A 301 6.27 -13.52 15.48
N MET A 302 5.90 -12.23 15.47
CA MET A 302 6.46 -11.17 16.31
C MET A 302 7.95 -10.92 16.10
N GLU A 303 8.56 -11.53 15.08
CA GLU A 303 9.94 -11.28 14.70
C GLU A 303 10.07 -9.91 14.02
N PHE A 304 11.20 -9.24 14.26
CA PHE A 304 11.50 -7.95 13.64
C PHE A 304 12.91 -7.93 13.06
N LYS A 305 13.08 -7.14 12.00
CA LYS A 305 14.38 -6.94 11.33
C LYS A 305 14.60 -5.47 11.05
N LYS A 306 15.79 -4.98 11.37
CA LYS A 306 16.22 -3.63 11.00
C LYS A 306 16.53 -3.56 9.51
N LEU A 307 15.92 -2.61 8.81
CA LEU A 307 16.03 -2.44 7.36
C LEU A 307 16.96 -1.29 6.98
N SER A 308 16.97 -0.22 7.77
CA SER A 308 17.75 0.99 7.52
C SER A 308 18.21 1.60 8.82
N ASN A 309 19.41 2.19 8.84
CA ASN A 309 19.86 3.07 9.92
C ASN A 309 19.38 4.51 9.72
N THR A 310 18.95 4.87 8.52
CA THR A 310 18.40 6.18 8.20
C THR A 310 16.92 6.21 8.55
N VAL A 311 16.51 7.25 9.26
CA VAL A 311 15.12 7.50 9.66
C VAL A 311 14.39 8.17 8.50
N PHE A 312 13.28 7.57 8.09
CA PHE A 312 12.39 8.13 7.09
C PHE A 312 10.97 8.16 7.67
N PHE A 313 10.30 9.30 7.56
CA PHE A 313 8.91 9.48 8.02
C PHE A 313 7.90 9.51 6.87
N PHE A 314 8.38 9.32 5.63
CA PHE A 314 7.52 9.26 4.45
C PHE A 314 6.82 7.91 4.33
N PRO A 315 5.70 7.83 3.59
CA PRO A 315 5.11 6.55 3.23
C PRO A 315 6.13 5.63 2.56
N HIS A 316 6.21 4.41 3.08
CA HIS A 316 6.94 3.30 2.48
C HIS A 316 5.93 2.42 1.75
N TYR A 317 6.32 1.94 0.58
CA TYR A 317 5.51 1.13 -0.31
C TYR A 317 6.13 -0.27 -0.40
N PRO A 318 5.71 -1.22 0.45
CA PRO A 318 6.22 -2.58 0.42
C PRO A 318 5.99 -3.24 -0.94
N TYR A 319 7.01 -3.90 -1.45
CA TYR A 319 6.99 -4.58 -2.74
C TYR A 319 7.05 -6.09 -2.54
N GLU A 320 5.91 -6.72 -2.78
CA GLU A 320 5.72 -8.16 -2.63
C GLU A 320 5.53 -8.78 -4.02
N CYS A 321 6.43 -9.69 -4.39
CA CYS A 321 6.39 -10.34 -5.69
C CYS A 321 7.13 -11.68 -5.68
N CYS A 322 6.63 -12.66 -6.45
CA CYS A 322 7.38 -13.87 -6.74
C CYS A 322 8.47 -13.56 -7.78
N TYR A 323 9.70 -13.35 -7.30
CA TYR A 323 10.83 -13.00 -8.16
C TYR A 323 11.86 -14.13 -8.23
N ALA A 324 12.30 -14.45 -9.45
CA ALA A 324 13.47 -15.30 -9.66
C ALA A 324 14.65 -14.40 -10.03
N ALA A 325 15.63 -14.26 -9.12
CA ALA A 325 16.92 -13.69 -9.49
C ALA A 325 17.53 -14.64 -10.52
N GLY A 326 17.50 -14.27 -11.79
CA GLY A 326 18.17 -15.03 -12.83
C GLY A 326 19.62 -15.24 -12.41
N THR A 327 20.07 -16.49 -12.39
CA THR A 327 21.47 -16.84 -12.21
C THR A 327 22.29 -15.97 -13.15
N GLY A 328 23.16 -15.14 -12.58
CA GLY A 328 24.14 -14.41 -13.36
C GLY A 328 24.94 -15.43 -14.15
N ILE A 329 24.78 -15.43 -15.47
CA ILE A 329 25.77 -16.06 -16.33
C ILE A 329 27.03 -15.24 -16.08
N VAL A 330 28.03 -15.89 -15.50
CA VAL A 330 29.38 -15.36 -15.38
C VAL A 330 29.80 -14.91 -16.77
N ASP A 331 30.14 -13.64 -16.90
CA ASP A 331 30.76 -13.09 -18.11
C ASP A 331 31.98 -13.96 -18.44
N VAL A 332 31.84 -14.82 -19.45
CA VAL A 332 33.00 -15.37 -20.13
C VAL A 332 33.50 -14.24 -21.02
N HIS A 333 34.53 -13.56 -20.53
CA HIS A 333 35.42 -12.74 -21.33
C HIS A 333 35.91 -13.57 -22.53
N GLY A 334 35.27 -13.38 -23.68
CA GLY A 334 35.87 -13.67 -24.98
C GLY A 334 36.75 -12.48 -25.35
N ARG A 335 38.03 -12.53 -24.98
CA ARG A 335 39.06 -11.92 -25.81
C ARG A 335 39.23 -12.75 -27.08
N ASP A 336 39.72 -12.07 -28.11
CA ASP A 336 40.37 -12.53 -29.35
C ASP A 336 39.58 -12.08 -30.58
N GLU A 337 39.96 -10.95 -31.18
CA GLU A 337 41.01 -10.78 -32.20
C GLU A 337 40.48 -10.97 -33.63
N CYS A 338 40.13 -9.84 -34.27
CA CYS A 338 40.38 -9.39 -35.65
C CYS A 338 39.28 -8.42 -36.11
#